data_AF-A0A4W5LXI0-F1
#
_entry.id   AF-A0A4W5LXI0-F1
#
_cell.length_a   1.000
_cell.length_b   1.000
_cell.length_c   1.000
_cell.angle_alpha   90.00
_cell.angle_beta   90.00
_cell.angle_gamma   90.00
#
_symmetry.space_group_name_H-M   'P 1'
#
loop_
_entity.id
_entity.type
_entity.pdbx_description
1 polymer ?
#
loop_
_entity_poly.entity_id
_entity_poly.type
_entity_poly.pdbx_seq_one_letter_code
_entity_poly.pdbx_strand_id
1 'polypeptide(L)'
;NRCVCVCVCVLQGSGTTGALDLGGASTQISFVANQDGAEESSENAVTFRLYGNNYILYTHSFLCYGKDQALKLALAQQTQSGDSSVLDPCFHPGYSVNRSYFSVYSSPCVMAGKPLVSRDSFNHIGVGNASLCQEVVRRIFNFSSCSFSRCSFNGVYQPPLQGPFGVSFTLTLHS
;
A
#
# COMPACT_ATOMS: atom_id res chain seq x y z
N ASN A 1 -1.45 -12.92 -19.37
CA ASN A 1 -2.79 -12.70 -18.80
C ASN A 1 -2.69 -12.07 -17.41
N ARG A 2 -3.01 -10.77 -17.28
CA ARG A 2 -3.27 -10.15 -15.96
C ARG A 2 -4.78 -10.24 -15.73
N CYS A 3 -5.20 -10.98 -14.71
CA CYS A 3 -6.60 -10.96 -14.28
C CYS A 3 -6.75 -9.78 -13.31
N VAL A 4 -7.51 -8.76 -13.68
CA VAL A 4 -7.88 -7.67 -12.77
C VAL A 4 -9.26 -7.98 -12.24
N CYS A 5 -9.37 -8.25 -10.93
CA CYS A 5 -10.66 -8.34 -10.28
C CYS A 5 -11.15 -6.91 -10.04
N VAL A 6 -12.07 -6.44 -10.88
CA VAL A 6 -12.68 -5.11 -10.76
C VAL A 6 -14.03 -5.26 -10.07
N CYS A 7 -14.17 -4.74 -8.84
CA CYS A 7 -15.47 -4.58 -8.20
C CYS A 7 -16.04 -3.21 -8.56
N VAL A 8 -17.08 -3.17 -9.37
CA VAL A 8 -17.86 -1.96 -9.62
C VAL A 8 -19.21 -2.09 -8.94
N CYS A 9 -19.38 -1.37 -7.84
CA CYS A 9 -20.67 -1.23 -7.18
C CYS A 9 -21.48 -0.15 -7.92
N VAL A 10 -22.40 -0.59 -8.77
CA VAL A 10 -23.40 0.27 -9.39
C VAL A 10 -24.57 0.41 -8.42
N LEU A 11 -24.71 1.57 -7.79
CA LEU A 11 -25.90 1.88 -7.00
C LEU A 11 -27.06 2.12 -7.97
N GLN A 12 -28.25 1.60 -7.65
CA GLN A 12 -29.46 1.90 -8.42
C GLN A 12 -29.75 3.41 -8.35
N GLY A 13 -29.39 4.13 -9.42
CA GLY A 13 -29.45 5.59 -9.50
C GLY A 13 -28.12 6.20 -9.98
N SER A 14 -27.84 6.07 -11.29
CA SER A 14 -26.79 6.70 -12.14
C SER A 14 -25.37 6.98 -11.62
N GLY A 15 -25.03 6.63 -10.39
CA GLY A 15 -23.73 6.88 -9.76
C GLY A 15 -22.95 5.60 -9.54
N THR A 16 -21.64 5.68 -9.71
CA THR A 16 -20.71 4.62 -9.28
C THR A 16 -20.01 5.08 -8.01
N THR A 17 -19.67 4.12 -7.15
CA THR A 17 -18.84 4.37 -5.97
C THR A 17 -17.46 3.80 -6.24
N GLY A 18 -16.41 4.60 -6.04
CA GLY A 18 -15.04 4.13 -6.07
C GLY A 18 -14.77 3.12 -4.96
N ALA A 19 -13.79 2.25 -5.17
CA ALA A 19 -13.40 1.24 -4.20
C ALA A 19 -11.96 1.50 -3.72
N LEU A 20 -11.78 1.51 -2.41
CA LEU A 20 -10.48 1.42 -1.74
C LEU A 20 -10.45 0.09 -0.99
N ASP A 21 -9.49 -0.77 -1.28
CA ASP A 21 -9.34 -2.07 -0.60
C ASP A 21 -7.94 -2.18 0.00
N LEU A 22 -7.85 -2.47 1.30
CA LEU A 22 -6.58 -2.68 2.00
C LEU A 22 -6.49 -4.13 2.46
N GLY A 23 -5.60 -4.89 1.83
CA GLY A 23 -5.24 -6.24 2.25
C GLY A 23 -3.95 -6.31 3.04
N GLY A 24 -3.49 -7.54 3.32
CA GLY A 24 -2.19 -7.79 3.95
C GLY A 24 -1.00 -7.51 3.03
N ALA A 25 -1.12 -7.85 1.75
CA ALA A 25 -0.02 -7.80 0.78
C ALA A 25 -0.04 -6.58 -0.16
N SER A 26 -1.22 -6.09 -0.50
CA SER A 26 -1.42 -4.97 -1.43
C SER A 26 -2.59 -4.10 -0.98
N THR A 27 -2.69 -2.92 -1.59
CA THR A 27 -3.83 -2.02 -1.49
C THR A 27 -4.27 -1.60 -2.90
N GLN A 28 -5.56 -1.38 -3.10
CA GLN A 28 -6.15 -1.07 -4.38
C GLN A 28 -6.98 0.20 -4.32
N ILE A 29 -6.99 0.91 -5.44
CA ILE A 29 -7.90 2.01 -5.72
C ILE A 29 -8.50 1.81 -7.11
N SER A 30 -9.82 1.90 -7.19
CA SER A 30 -10.55 1.83 -8.46
C SER A 30 -11.70 2.82 -8.48
N PHE A 31 -11.86 3.59 -9.55
CA PHE A 31 -13.01 4.49 -9.73
C PHE A 31 -13.21 4.83 -11.21
N VAL A 32 -14.42 5.26 -11.57
CA VAL A 32 -14.70 5.76 -12.92
C VAL A 32 -13.95 7.07 -13.11
N ALA A 33 -13.11 7.13 -14.14
CA ALA A 33 -12.37 8.32 -14.52
C ALA A 33 -12.93 8.90 -15.83
N ASN A 34 -12.75 10.20 -16.03
CA ASN A 34 -13.05 10.84 -17.32
C ASN A 34 -12.04 10.37 -18.38
N GLN A 35 -12.41 10.46 -19.67
CA GLN A 35 -11.58 10.01 -20.80
C GLN A 35 -10.15 10.57 -20.74
N ASP A 36 -10.00 11.89 -20.57
CA ASP A 36 -8.68 12.54 -20.45
C ASP A 36 -7.83 11.94 -19.33
N GLY A 37 -8.46 11.58 -18.21
CA GLY A 37 -7.79 10.97 -17.06
C GLY A 37 -7.47 9.48 -17.23
N ALA A 38 -8.01 8.81 -18.24
CA ALA A 38 -7.69 7.41 -18.54
C ALA A 38 -6.58 7.29 -19.59
N GLU A 39 -6.40 8.32 -20.42
CA GLU A 39 -5.45 8.30 -21.54
C GLU A 39 -3.99 8.50 -21.11
N GLU A 40 -3.73 9.22 -20.01
CA GLU A 40 -2.36 9.42 -19.50
C GLU A 40 -1.69 8.12 -19.04
N SER A 41 -2.45 7.11 -18.62
CA SER A 41 -1.92 5.79 -18.28
C SER A 41 -2.85 4.68 -18.75
N SER A 42 -2.62 4.19 -19.96
CA SER A 42 -3.34 3.05 -20.53
C SER A 42 -3.16 1.76 -19.70
N GLU A 43 -2.07 1.65 -18.94
CA GLU A 43 -1.85 0.51 -18.03
C GLU A 43 -2.76 0.50 -16.80
N ASN A 44 -3.29 1.67 -16.42
CA ASN A 44 -4.19 1.82 -15.28
C ASN A 44 -5.64 2.05 -15.70
N ALA A 45 -5.91 2.07 -17.01
CA ALA A 45 -7.25 2.21 -17.56
C ALA A 45 -7.84 0.85 -17.96
N VAL A 46 -9.08 0.60 -17.56
CA VAL A 46 -9.85 -0.58 -17.98
C VAL A 46 -11.22 -0.12 -18.48
N THR A 47 -11.53 -0.47 -19.73
CA THR A 47 -12.84 -0.20 -20.34
C THR A 47 -13.68 -1.47 -20.36
N PHE A 48 -14.92 -1.39 -19.90
CA PHE A 48 -15.87 -2.50 -19.96
C PHE A 48 -17.31 -2.01 -20.04
N ARG A 49 -18.23 -2.93 -20.33
CA ARG A 49 -19.66 -2.67 -20.43
C ARG A 49 -20.43 -3.47 -19.40
N LEU A 50 -21.22 -2.80 -18.56
CA LEU A 50 -22.11 -3.43 -17.57
C LEU A 50 -23.53 -2.90 -17.76
N TYR A 51 -24.50 -3.80 -17.84
CA TYR A 51 -25.92 -3.47 -17.97
C TYR A 51 -26.22 -2.46 -19.10
N GLY A 52 -25.51 -2.61 -20.22
CA GLY A 52 -25.68 -1.73 -21.39
C GLY A 52 -24.88 -0.43 -21.36
N ASN A 53 -24.31 -0.04 -20.21
CA ASN A 53 -23.51 1.18 -20.02
C ASN A 53 -22.01 0.91 -20.16
N ASN A 54 -21.30 1.81 -20.83
CA ASN A 54 -19.84 1.75 -20.95
C ASN A 54 -19.19 2.51 -19.79
N TYR A 55 -18.14 1.93 -19.22
CA TYR A 55 -17.36 2.53 -18.15
C TYR A 55 -15.88 2.51 -18.49
N ILE A 56 -15.19 3.59 -18.15
CA ILE A 56 -13.74 3.68 -18.18
C ILE A 56 -13.29 3.82 -16.73
N LEU A 57 -12.61 2.81 -16.23
CA LEU A 57 -12.12 2.78 -14.85
C LEU A 57 -10.64 3.07 -14.82
N TYR A 58 -10.26 3.97 -13.93
CA TYR A 58 -8.92 3.94 -13.39
C TYR A 58 -8.86 2.85 -12.32
N THR A 59 -7.82 2.01 -12.38
CA THR A 59 -7.55 1.01 -11.34
C THR A 59 -6.05 0.78 -11.18
N HIS A 60 -5.60 0.75 -9.93
CA HIS A 60 -4.22 0.42 -9.60
C HIS A 60 -4.14 -0.43 -8.33
N SER A 61 -3.22 -1.38 -8.31
CA SER A 61 -2.90 -2.22 -7.16
C SER A 61 -1.45 -2.01 -6.75
N PHE A 62 -1.25 -1.40 -5.57
CA PHE A 62 0.07 -1.20 -4.99
C PHE A 62 0.53 -2.44 -4.25
N LEU A 63 1.24 -3.32 -4.94
CA LEU A 63 1.88 -4.47 -4.32
C LEU A 63 2.91 -4.02 -3.28
N CYS A 64 3.02 -4.75 -2.17
CA CYS A 64 3.85 -4.42 -0.99
C CYS A 64 3.32 -3.28 -0.10
N TYR A 65 2.20 -2.63 -0.48
CA TYR A 65 1.57 -1.57 0.31
C TYR A 65 0.29 -2.03 1.04
N GLY A 66 0.06 -3.34 1.11
CA GLY A 66 -0.88 -3.89 2.10
C GLY A 66 -0.30 -3.79 3.51
N LYS A 67 -1.15 -3.85 4.54
CA LYS A 67 -0.77 -3.51 5.93
C LYS A 67 0.42 -4.33 6.46
N ASP A 68 0.50 -5.63 6.14
CA ASP A 68 1.52 -6.53 6.69
C ASP A 68 2.87 -6.31 6.00
N GLN A 69 2.85 -6.05 4.69
CA GLN A 69 4.05 -5.75 3.91
C GLN A 69 4.56 -4.32 4.16
N ALA A 70 3.66 -3.36 4.34
CA ALA A 70 3.99 -1.99 4.74
C ALA A 70 4.68 -1.95 6.10
N LEU A 71 4.22 -2.77 7.06
CA LEU A 71 4.91 -2.95 8.34
C LEU A 71 6.33 -3.52 8.15
N LYS A 72 6.51 -4.52 7.29
CA LYS A 72 7.84 -5.06 6.96
C LYS A 72 8.74 -4.00 6.31
N LEU A 73 8.21 -3.18 5.39
CA LEU A 73 8.94 -2.07 4.77
C LEU A 73 9.40 -1.04 5.82
N ALA A 74 8.50 -0.64 6.73
CA ALA A 74 8.80 0.31 7.80
C ALA A 74 9.90 -0.23 8.74
N LEU A 75 9.76 -1.48 9.19
CA LEU A 75 10.77 -2.14 10.02
C LEU A 75 12.10 -2.28 9.29
N ALA A 76 12.08 -2.68 8.01
CA ALA A 76 13.30 -2.81 7.21
C ALA A 76 14.06 -1.48 7.11
N GLN A 77 13.37 -0.34 6.98
CA GLN A 77 13.99 0.99 7.00
C GLN A 77 14.64 1.33 8.34
N GLN A 78 14.07 0.87 9.46
CA GLN A 78 14.62 1.08 10.79
C GLN A 78 15.78 0.11 11.12
N THR A 79 15.85 -1.05 10.48
CA THR A 79 16.83 -2.10 10.79
C THR A 79 18.01 -2.21 9.81
N GLN A 80 18.11 -1.31 8.82
CA GLN A 80 19.16 -1.32 7.78
C GLN A 80 20.60 -1.26 8.32
N SER A 81 20.79 -0.63 9.49
CA SER A 81 22.07 -0.54 10.21
C SER A 81 22.50 -1.86 10.86
N GLY A 82 21.58 -2.82 11.01
CA GLY A 82 21.89 -4.07 11.71
C GLY A 82 21.94 -3.94 13.24
N ASP A 83 21.21 -2.96 13.78
CA ASP A 83 21.17 -2.66 15.22
C ASP A 83 20.64 -3.83 16.06
N SER A 84 21.20 -4.00 17.27
CA SER A 84 20.74 -5.02 18.22
C SER A 84 19.38 -4.70 18.86
N SER A 85 18.90 -3.46 18.70
CA SER A 85 17.67 -2.93 19.29
C SER A 85 17.05 -1.90 18.38
N VAL A 86 15.74 -1.95 18.19
CA VAL A 86 14.94 -0.94 17.49
C VAL A 86 13.85 -0.42 18.40
N LEU A 87 13.81 0.91 18.54
CA LEU A 87 12.75 1.65 19.22
C LEU A 87 11.71 2.05 18.18
N ASP A 88 10.56 1.37 18.18
CA ASP A 88 9.51 1.60 17.19
C ASP A 88 8.40 2.49 17.77
N PRO A 89 8.23 3.72 17.24
CA PRO A 89 7.16 4.62 17.67
C PRO A 89 5.76 4.12 17.29
N CYS A 90 5.63 3.18 16.35
CA CYS A 90 4.35 2.63 15.91
C CYS A 90 3.78 1.56 16.83
N PHE A 91 4.57 1.01 17.77
CA PHE A 91 4.12 0.03 18.75
C PHE A 91 3.95 0.68 20.12
N HIS A 92 2.96 0.20 20.88
CA HIS A 92 2.65 0.74 22.20
C HIS A 92 3.79 0.55 23.21
N PRO A 93 3.94 1.46 24.20
CA PRO A 93 4.87 1.27 25.31
C PRO A 93 4.58 -0.05 26.04
N GLY A 94 5.64 -0.76 26.44
CA GLY A 94 5.54 -2.08 27.06
C GLY A 94 5.54 -3.25 26.07
N TYR A 95 5.40 -3.00 24.76
CA TYR A 95 5.71 -3.99 23.74
C TYR A 95 7.23 -4.22 23.70
N SER A 96 7.68 -5.46 23.94
CA SER A 96 9.09 -5.86 23.76
C SER A 96 9.16 -7.32 23.37
N VAL A 97 9.75 -7.60 22.21
CA VAL A 97 9.96 -8.97 21.72
C VAL A 97 11.32 -9.08 21.05
N ASN A 98 11.95 -10.26 21.17
CA ASN A 98 13.10 -10.59 20.34
C ASN A 98 12.60 -11.01 18.95
N ARG A 99 12.87 -10.20 17.93
CA ARG A 99 12.39 -10.41 16.55
C ARG A 99 13.53 -10.85 15.65
N SER A 100 13.31 -11.90 14.86
CA SER A 100 14.31 -12.35 13.87
C SER A 100 14.38 -11.41 12.67
N TYR A 101 15.59 -11.10 12.20
CA TYR A 101 15.82 -10.44 10.91
C TYR A 101 15.15 -11.21 9.76
N PHE A 102 15.17 -12.54 9.79
CA PHE A 102 14.49 -13.35 8.77
C PHE A 102 12.99 -13.05 8.71
N SER A 103 12.32 -12.86 9.86
CA SER A 103 10.88 -12.58 9.88
C SER A 103 10.50 -11.26 9.18
N VAL A 104 11.39 -10.26 9.24
CA VAL A 104 11.23 -8.97 8.56
C VAL A 104 11.56 -9.12 7.08
N TYR A 105 12.71 -9.68 6.75
CA TYR A 105 13.26 -9.73 5.39
C TYR A 105 12.83 -10.95 4.55
N SER A 106 11.86 -11.73 5.03
CA SER A 106 11.37 -12.97 4.37
C SER A 106 10.51 -12.74 3.12
N SER A 107 10.05 -11.52 2.87
CA SER A 107 9.19 -11.21 1.72
C SER A 107 9.95 -10.53 0.59
N PRO A 108 9.55 -10.74 -0.69
CA PRO A 108 10.13 -10.06 -1.85
C PRO A 108 10.15 -8.54 -1.74
N CYS A 109 9.22 -7.96 -0.99
CA CYS A 109 9.09 -6.51 -0.77
C CYS A 109 10.30 -5.86 -0.07
N VAL A 110 11.07 -6.62 0.70
CA VAL A 110 12.17 -6.08 1.53
C VAL A 110 13.45 -6.89 1.46
N MET A 111 13.43 -8.10 0.88
CA MET A 111 14.55 -9.05 0.86
C MET A 111 15.88 -8.43 0.41
N ALA A 112 15.86 -7.55 -0.59
CA ALA A 112 17.05 -6.91 -1.12
C ALA A 112 17.76 -5.96 -0.13
N GLY A 113 17.05 -5.45 0.86
CA GLY A 113 17.58 -4.50 1.86
C GLY A 113 18.09 -5.17 3.13
N LYS A 114 18.28 -6.49 3.15
CA LYS A 114 18.73 -7.21 4.35
C LYS A 114 20.16 -6.77 4.73
N PRO A 115 20.40 -6.33 5.98
CA PRO A 115 21.73 -5.92 6.43
C PRO A 115 22.69 -7.11 6.47
N LEU A 116 23.96 -6.84 6.17
CA LEU A 116 25.06 -7.81 6.31
C LEU A 116 25.55 -7.84 7.76
N VAL A 117 24.77 -8.48 8.64
CA VAL A 117 25.13 -8.68 10.05
C VAL A 117 25.17 -10.16 10.43
N SER A 118 26.05 -10.50 11.36
CA SER A 118 26.21 -11.86 11.90
C SER A 118 25.11 -12.26 12.88
N ARG A 119 24.24 -11.32 13.29
CA ARG A 119 23.16 -11.57 14.25
C ARG A 119 21.89 -12.00 13.53
N ASP A 120 21.17 -12.93 14.14
CA ASP A 120 19.90 -13.45 13.60
C ASP A 120 18.67 -12.66 14.07
N SER A 121 18.79 -11.88 15.16
CA SER A 121 17.67 -11.18 15.79
C SER A 121 18.05 -9.85 16.41
N PHE A 122 17.03 -9.04 16.71
CA PHE A 122 17.12 -7.75 17.40
C PHE A 122 15.96 -7.59 18.39
N ASN A 123 16.16 -6.78 19.44
CA ASN A 123 15.09 -6.44 20.36
C ASN A 123 14.18 -5.37 19.75
N HIS A 124 12.91 -5.69 19.58
CA HIS A 124 11.92 -4.78 19.03
C HIS A 124 11.05 -4.21 20.14
N ILE A 125 11.20 -2.91 20.42
CA ILE A 125 10.62 -2.25 21.59
C ILE A 125 9.68 -1.15 21.13
N GLY A 126 8.43 -1.18 21.58
CA GLY A 126 7.46 -0.13 21.30
C GLY A 126 7.64 1.07 22.23
N VAL A 127 7.64 2.27 21.68
CA VAL A 127 7.74 3.53 22.44
C VAL A 127 6.49 4.40 22.34
N GLY A 128 5.58 4.11 21.40
CA GLY A 128 4.27 4.75 21.28
C GLY A 128 4.31 6.25 21.05
N ASN A 129 4.58 6.68 19.82
CA ASN A 129 4.54 8.08 19.43
C ASN A 129 3.88 8.22 18.05
N ALA A 130 2.67 8.76 18.01
CA ALA A 130 1.88 8.85 16.78
C ALA A 130 2.55 9.70 15.68
N SER A 131 3.15 10.84 16.06
CA SER A 131 3.82 11.74 15.10
C SER A 131 5.06 11.09 14.49
N LEU A 132 5.92 10.50 15.32
CA LEU A 132 7.11 9.78 14.82
C LEU A 132 6.72 8.52 14.04
N CYS A 133 5.64 7.83 14.41
CA CYS A 133 5.12 6.72 13.63
C CYS A 133 4.67 7.18 12.25
N GLN A 134 3.98 8.32 12.15
CA GLN A 134 3.60 8.90 10.87
C GLN A 134 4.84 9.19 9.99
N GLU A 135 5.93 9.69 10.56
CA GLU A 135 7.19 9.91 9.84
C GLU A 135 7.84 8.60 9.37
N VAL A 136 7.85 7.56 10.20
CA VAL A 136 8.31 6.21 9.84
C VAL A 136 7.50 5.67 8.66
N VAL A 137 6.17 5.72 8.75
CA VAL A 137 5.27 5.26 7.69
C VAL A 137 5.45 6.09 6.43
N ARG A 138 5.57 7.42 6.53
CA ARG A 138 5.74 8.31 5.37
C ARG A 138 7.00 7.96 4.56
N ARG A 139 8.07 7.50 5.22
CA ARG A 139 9.34 7.14 4.55
C ARG A 139 9.24 5.94 3.61
N ILE A 140 8.23 5.09 3.75
CA ILE A 140 8.06 3.95 2.83
C ILE A 140 7.46 4.37 1.48
N PHE A 141 6.94 5.60 1.36
CA PHE A 141 6.36 6.14 0.14
C PHE A 141 7.33 7.12 -0.53
N ASN A 142 7.55 6.98 -1.84
CA ASN A 142 8.33 7.93 -2.62
C ASN A 142 7.42 8.94 -3.33
N PHE A 143 7.56 10.22 -3.00
CA PHE A 143 6.81 11.31 -3.62
C PHE A 143 7.67 12.22 -4.52
N SER A 144 8.94 11.85 -4.75
CA SER A 144 9.95 12.74 -5.33
C SER A 144 9.88 12.85 -6.85
N SER A 145 9.33 11.85 -7.55
CA SER A 145 9.25 11.82 -9.01
C SER A 145 7.86 11.47 -9.51
N CYS A 146 7.45 12.15 -10.57
CA CYS A 146 6.23 11.86 -11.31
C CYS A 146 6.43 12.26 -12.77
N SER A 147 6.31 11.29 -13.69
CA SER A 147 6.45 11.52 -15.14
C SER A 147 5.13 11.88 -15.81
N PHE A 148 4.03 11.87 -15.05
CA PHE A 148 2.68 12.19 -15.51
C PHE A 148 2.25 13.56 -14.99
N SER A 149 1.05 14.02 -15.35
CA SER A 149 0.52 15.29 -14.82
C SER A 149 0.36 15.27 -13.30
N ARG A 150 0.13 14.09 -12.73
CA ARG A 150 0.04 13.85 -11.29
C ARG A 150 0.21 12.38 -10.96
N CYS A 151 0.74 12.14 -9.76
CA CYS A 151 0.92 10.80 -9.24
C CYS A 151 0.36 10.71 -7.83
N SER A 152 0.07 9.48 -7.43
CA SER A 152 -0.16 9.11 -6.04
C SER A 152 1.18 9.04 -5.30
N PHE A 153 1.91 7.94 -5.46
CA PHE A 153 3.28 7.75 -4.97
C PHE A 153 4.02 6.76 -5.89
N ASN A 154 5.35 6.67 -5.73
CA ASN A 154 6.25 5.86 -6.53
C ASN A 154 6.13 6.10 -8.05
N GLY A 155 5.82 7.33 -8.46
CA GLY A 155 5.64 7.68 -9.86
C GLY A 155 4.40 7.06 -10.53
N VAL A 156 3.46 6.50 -9.75
CA VAL A 156 2.22 5.92 -10.29
C VAL A 156 1.22 7.02 -10.57
N TYR A 157 0.83 7.15 -11.83
CA TYR A 157 -0.24 8.05 -12.26
C TYR A 157 -1.52 7.84 -11.45
N GLN A 158 -2.18 8.92 -11.05
CA GLN A 158 -3.52 8.86 -10.46
C GLN A 158 -4.35 10.08 -10.89
N PRO A 159 -5.49 9.89 -11.57
CA PRO A 159 -6.35 11.00 -11.95
C PRO A 159 -6.97 11.69 -10.72
N PRO A 160 -7.53 12.91 -10.88
CA PRO A 160 -8.28 13.54 -9.80
C PRO A 160 -9.39 12.62 -9.27
N LEU A 161 -9.48 12.50 -7.95
CA LEU A 161 -10.51 11.71 -7.29
C LEU A 161 -11.89 12.29 -7.59
N GLN A 162 -12.85 11.42 -7.88
CA GLN A 162 -14.20 11.80 -8.27
C GLN A 162 -15.22 10.85 -7.64
N GLY A 163 -16.36 11.39 -7.21
CA GLY A 163 -17.45 10.62 -6.62
C GLY A 163 -17.17 10.10 -5.20
N PRO A 164 -18.12 9.35 -4.63
CA PRO A 164 -17.97 8.71 -3.32
C PRO A 164 -17.06 7.47 -3.39
N PHE A 165 -16.46 7.10 -2.26
CA PHE A 165 -15.63 5.90 -2.14
C PHE A 165 -16.12 5.01 -1.00
N GLY A 166 -16.22 3.71 -1.27
CA GLY A 166 -16.36 2.66 -0.27
C GLY A 166 -14.97 2.15 0.12
N VAL A 167 -14.75 1.95 1.41
CA VAL A 167 -13.48 1.44 1.95
C VAL A 167 -13.68 0.05 2.52
N SER A 168 -12.85 -0.89 2.09
CA SER A 168 -12.81 -2.26 2.58
C SER A 168 -11.44 -2.53 3.22
N PHE A 169 -11.47 -3.25 4.34
CA PHE A 169 -10.28 -3.75 5.01
C PHE A 169 -10.37 -5.26 5.06
N THR A 170 -9.54 -5.92 4.26
CA THR A 170 -9.45 -7.38 4.30
C THR A 170 -8.60 -7.78 5.51
N LEU A 171 -9.28 -8.14 6.60
CA LEU A 171 -8.63 -8.63 7.81
C LEU A 171 -8.11 -10.05 7.56
N THR A 172 -6.80 -10.18 7.34
CA THR A 172 -6.09 -11.44 7.60
C THR A 172 -6.07 -11.67 9.11
N LEU A 173 -7.03 -12.45 9.62
CA LEU A 173 -6.95 -13.06 10.95
C LEU A 173 -5.68 -13.92 10.98
N HIS A 174 -4.63 -13.41 11.61
CA HIS A 174 -3.49 -14.24 11.99
C HIS A 174 -3.92 -14.96 13.27
N SER A 175 -4.32 -16.23 13.11
CA SER A 175 -4.50 -17.21 14.19
C SER A 175 -3.14 -17.68 14.71
#